data_AF-A0A7C3GKZ8-F1
#
_entry.id   AF-A0A7C3GKZ8-F1
#
_cell.length_a   1.000
_cell.length_b   1.000
_cell.length_c   1.000
_cell.angle_alpha   90.00
_cell.angle_beta   90.00
_cell.angle_gamma   90.00
#
_symmetry.space_group_name_H-M   'P 1'
#
loop_
_entity.id
_entity.type
_entity.pdbx_description
1 polymer ?
#
loop_
_entity_poly.entity_id
_entity_poly.type
_entity_poly.pdbx_seq_one_letter_code
_entity_poly.pdbx_strand_id
1 'polypeptide(L)'
;MIIEVGVSGLFYGQEEEHVAQYDEAASEEKFRELLQDALSTRFPGAEIIVSAREGTRVDSQEDHDLVPWVDQVVERVWGGWEWLVPADE
;
A
#
# COMPACT_ATOMS: atom_id res chain seq x y z
N MET A 1 4.37 -9.61 -16.21
CA MET A 1 3.49 -9.63 -15.04
C MET A 1 3.41 -8.22 -14.51
N ILE A 2 2.23 -7.64 -14.55
CA ILE A 2 1.93 -6.32 -14.00
C ILE A 2 1.15 -6.54 -12.70
N ILE A 3 1.63 -5.99 -11.59
CA ILE A 3 0.91 -6.00 -10.32
C ILE A 3 0.41 -4.59 -10.09
N GLU A 4 -0.91 -4.46 -10.00
CA GLU A 4 -1.55 -3.18 -9.74
C GLU A 4 -2.19 -3.24 -8.35
N VAL A 5 -1.87 -2.29 -7.48
CA VAL A 5 -2.43 -2.22 -6.12
C VAL A 5 -3.11 -0.89 -5.89
N GLY A 6 -4.33 -0.98 -5.41
CA GLY A 6 -5.15 0.13 -4.97
C GLY A 6 -4.92 0.48 -3.51
N VAL A 7 -4.42 1.69 -3.24
CA VAL A 7 -4.19 2.22 -1.90
C VAL A 7 -4.90 3.58 -1.80
N SER A 8 -6.11 3.56 -1.23
CA SER A 8 -6.94 4.75 -1.06
C SER A 8 -7.42 4.83 0.38
N GLY A 9 -7.32 6.02 0.97
CA GLY A 9 -7.85 6.30 2.31
C GLY A 9 -7.16 5.48 3.40
N LEU A 10 -5.83 5.56 3.51
CA LEU A 10 -5.06 4.88 4.57
C LEU A 10 -5.49 5.28 5.99
N PHE A 11 -6.20 6.40 6.15
CA PHE A 11 -6.74 6.84 7.43
C PHE A 11 -8.27 6.75 7.49
N TYR A 12 -8.92 6.20 6.46
CA TYR A 12 -10.38 6.09 6.41
C TYR A 12 -10.90 5.22 7.56
N GLY A 13 -11.79 5.80 8.38
CA GLY A 13 -12.37 5.13 9.55
C GLY A 13 -11.51 5.18 10.81
N GLN A 14 -10.35 5.84 10.79
CA GLN A 14 -9.56 6.12 12.00
C GLN A 14 -10.12 7.35 12.74
N GLU A 15 -9.94 7.38 14.06
CA GLU A 15 -10.34 8.54 14.87
C GLU A 15 -9.49 9.76 14.52
N GLU A 16 -10.14 10.92 14.34
CA GLU A 16 -9.51 12.16 13.88
C GLU A 16 -8.32 12.58 14.77
N GLU A 17 -8.40 12.34 16.09
CA GLU A 17 -7.30 12.61 17.02
C GLU A 17 -6.05 11.76 16.76
N HIS A 18 -6.25 10.51 16.31
CA HIS A 18 -5.17 9.57 16.06
C HIS A 18 -4.51 9.84 14.71
N VAL A 19 -5.25 10.40 13.75
CA VAL A 19 -4.73 10.79 12.43
C VAL A 19 -4.04 12.14 12.49
N ALA A 20 -4.53 13.08 13.31
CA ALA A 20 -4.00 14.45 13.40
C ALA A 20 -2.52 14.54 13.82
N GLN A 21 -1.97 13.50 14.44
CA GLN A 21 -0.55 13.43 14.80
C GLN A 21 0.36 13.00 13.64
N TYR A 22 -0.20 12.62 12.49
CA TYR A 22 0.53 12.14 11.31
C TYR A 22 0.28 13.05 10.11
N ASP A 23 1.31 13.22 9.29
CA ASP A 23 1.16 13.84 7.98
C ASP A 23 0.58 12.79 7.02
N GLU A 24 -0.69 12.97 6.65
CA GLU A 24 -1.42 12.02 5.80
C GLU A 24 -0.71 11.83 4.45
N ALA A 25 -0.33 12.93 3.79
CA ALA A 25 0.25 12.88 2.45
C ALA A 25 1.64 12.21 2.46
N ALA A 26 2.48 12.55 3.44
CA ALA A 26 3.80 11.94 3.60
C ALA A 26 3.70 10.47 4.02
N SER A 27 2.71 10.13 4.85
CA SER A 27 2.45 8.72 5.23
C SER A 27 1.97 7.90 4.04
N GLU A 28 1.09 8.45 3.20
CA GLU A 28 0.66 7.81 1.96
C GLU A 28 1.80 7.60 0.97
N GLU A 29 2.66 8.61 0.78
CA GLU A 29 3.84 8.49 -0.09
C GLU A 29 4.77 7.39 0.42
N LYS A 30 5.12 7.42 1.71
CA LYS A 30 5.97 6.42 2.34
C LYS A 30 5.37 5.02 2.28
N PHE A 31 4.06 4.88 2.45
CA PHE A 31 3.37 3.60 2.30
C PHE A 31 3.50 3.06 0.88
N ARG A 32 3.32 3.92 -0.14
CA ARG A 32 3.47 3.52 -1.55
C ARG A 32 4.88 3.06 -1.85
N GLU A 33 5.90 3.77 -1.36
CA GLU A 33 7.31 3.40 -1.54
C GLU A 33 7.64 2.06 -0.87
N LEU A 34 7.27 1.88 0.40
CA LEU A 34 7.49 0.63 1.13
C LEU A 34 6.76 -0.56 0.48
N LEU A 35 5.53 -0.32 0.01
CA LEU A 35 4.77 -1.35 -0.69
C LEU A 35 5.41 -1.72 -2.02
N GLN A 36 5.87 -0.73 -2.79
CA GLN A 36 6.53 -0.96 -4.06
C GLN A 36 7.85 -1.73 -3.89
N ASP A 37 8.65 -1.40 -2.88
CA ASP A 37 9.87 -2.13 -2.55
C ASP A 37 9.59 -3.58 -2.10
N ALA A 38 8.63 -3.77 -1.21
CA ALA A 38 8.25 -5.09 -0.71
C ALA A 38 7.73 -6.00 -1.83
N LEU A 39 6.89 -5.46 -2.73
CA LEU A 39 6.39 -6.18 -3.89
C LEU A 39 7.48 -6.46 -4.91
N SER A 40 8.36 -5.50 -5.19
CA SER A 40 9.48 -5.68 -6.12
C SER A 40 10.47 -6.74 -5.61
N THR A 41 10.68 -6.82 -4.29
CA THR A 41 11.50 -7.85 -3.65
C THR A 41 10.83 -9.23 -3.73
N ARG A 42 9.51 -9.31 -3.52
CA ARG A 42 8.76 -10.57 -3.54
C ARG A 42 8.55 -11.11 -4.96
N PHE A 43 8.35 -10.21 -5.92
CA PHE A 43 8.03 -10.50 -7.31
C PHE A 43 9.05 -9.83 -8.25
N PRO A 44 10.30 -10.32 -8.26
CA PRO A 44 11.37 -9.72 -9.06
C PRO A 44 11.00 -9.74 -10.56
N GLY A 45 11.07 -8.58 -11.21
CA GLY A 45 10.73 -8.41 -12.63
C GLY A 45 9.25 -8.17 -12.93
N ALA A 46 8.41 -8.03 -11.89
CA ALA A 46 7.06 -7.51 -12.06
C ALA A 46 7.10 -5.98 -12.24
N GLU A 47 6.20 -5.45 -13.08
CA GLU A 47 5.91 -4.02 -13.10
C GLU A 47 4.90 -3.71 -11.99
N ILE A 48 5.28 -2.90 -11.00
CA ILE A 48 4.41 -2.56 -9.87
C ILE A 48 3.78 -1.18 -10.11
N ILE A 49 2.46 -1.12 -10.07
CA ILE A 49 1.67 0.12 -10.20
C ILE A 49 0.85 0.30 -8.93
N VAL A 50 1.26 1.25 -8.08
CA VAL A 50 0.50 1.62 -6.88
C VAL A 50 -0.29 2.89 -7.17
N SER A 51 -1.61 2.86 -6.95
CA SER A 51 -2.51 3.97 -7.31
C SER A 51 -3.65 4.11 -6.32
N ALA A 52 -4.38 5.23 -6.36
CA ALA A 52 -5.53 5.48 -5.47
C ALA A 52 -6.81 4.71 -5.86
N ARG A 53 -6.72 3.68 -6.70
CA ARG A 53 -7.88 2.83 -7.02
C ARG A 53 -8.22 1.93 -5.83
N GLU A 54 -9.35 1.24 -5.90
CA GLU A 54 -9.67 0.17 -4.95
C GLU A 54 -9.20 -1.18 -5.51
N GLY A 55 -8.64 -2.02 -4.63
CA GLY A 55 -8.36 -3.43 -4.91
C GLY A 55 -7.03 -3.74 -5.62
N THR A 56 -6.71 -5.04 -5.59
CA THR A 56 -5.48 -5.63 -6.13
C THR A 56 -5.77 -6.37 -7.43
N ARG A 57 -4.90 -6.22 -8.44
CA ARG A 57 -4.94 -6.99 -9.71
C ARG A 57 -3.56 -7.47 -10.09
N VAL A 58 -3.52 -8.62 -10.75
CA VAL A 58 -2.32 -9.14 -11.40
C VAL A 58 -2.64 -9.41 -12.87
N ASP A 59 -1.87 -8.79 -13.76
CA ASP A 59 -2.10 -8.80 -15.22
C ASP A 59 -3.55 -8.45 -15.57
N SER A 60 -4.07 -7.39 -14.95
CA SER A 60 -5.45 -6.89 -15.09
C SER A 60 -6.57 -7.81 -14.58
N GLN A 61 -6.25 -8.89 -13.86
CA GLN A 61 -7.21 -9.85 -13.31
C GLN A 61 -7.29 -9.73 -11.77
N GLU A 62 -8.51 -9.58 -11.24
CA GLU A 62 -8.80 -9.49 -9.80
C GLU A 62 -8.85 -10.87 -9.12
N ASP A 63 -9.17 -11.92 -9.88
CA ASP A 63 -9.24 -13.31 -9.44
C ASP A 63 -7.96 -14.11 -9.69
N HIS A 64 -6.87 -13.44 -10.07
CA HIS A 64 -5.60 -14.11 -10.36
C HIS A 64 -5.07 -14.85 -9.11
N ASP A 65 -4.51 -16.05 -9.29
CA ASP A 65 -3.96 -16.88 -8.20
C ASP A 65 -2.87 -16.21 -7.34
N LEU A 66 -2.35 -15.07 -7.79
CA LEU A 66 -1.29 -14.30 -7.12
C LEU A 66 -1.85 -13.14 -6.29
N VAL A 67 -3.11 -12.74 -6.50
CA VAL A 67 -3.76 -11.67 -5.73
C VAL A 67 -3.69 -11.93 -4.22
N PRO A 68 -3.99 -13.14 -3.71
CA PRO A 68 -3.88 -13.41 -2.27
C PRO A 68 -2.45 -13.26 -1.72
N TRP A 69 -1.44 -13.47 -2.56
CA TRP A 69 -0.04 -13.29 -2.18
C TRP A 69 0.40 -11.84 -2.20
N VAL A 70 -0.14 -11.05 -3.14
CA VAL A 70 0.06 -9.60 -3.19
C VAL A 70 -0.61 -8.94 -1.99
N ASP A 71 -1.85 -9.32 -1.67
CA ASP A 71 -2.59 -8.79 -0.52
C ASP A 71 -1.86 -9.09 0.80
N GLN A 72 -1.27 -10.28 0.96
CA GLN A 72 -0.43 -10.57 2.13
C GLN A 72 0.76 -9.61 2.29
N VAL A 73 1.34 -9.14 1.18
CA VAL A 73 2.42 -8.14 1.23
C VAL A 73 1.85 -6.78 1.64
N VAL A 74 0.71 -6.39 1.09
CA VAL A 74 0.00 -5.15 1.46
C VAL A 74 -0.31 -5.14 2.96
N GLU A 75 -0.92 -6.21 3.47
CA GLU A 75 -1.27 -6.36 4.89
C GLU A 75 -0.02 -6.30 5.79
N ARG A 76 1.10 -6.88 5.34
CA ARG A 76 2.36 -6.83 6.10
C ARG A 76 2.93 -5.41 6.18
N VAL A 77 2.97 -4.68 5.06
CA VAL A 77 3.47 -3.29 5.04
C VAL A 77 2.56 -2.41 5.89
N TRP A 78 1.25 -2.60 5.77
CA TRP A 78 0.25 -1.90 6.56
C TRP A 78 0.42 -2.16 8.07
N GLY A 79 0.48 -3.42 8.48
CA GLY A 79 0.64 -3.81 9.88
C GLY A 79 2.00 -3.45 10.49
N GLY A 80 2.98 -3.05 9.67
CA GLY A 80 4.29 -2.62 10.15
C GLY A 80 4.29 -1.22 10.77
N TRP A 81 3.31 -0.37 10.45
CA TRP A 81 3.21 1.03 10.90
C TRP A 81 4.42 1.94 10.57
N GLU A 82 5.49 1.40 9.98
CA GLU A 82 6.70 2.12 9.57
C GLU A 82 6.39 3.22 8.53
N TRP A 83 5.28 3.09 7.83
CA TRP A 83 4.79 4.06 6.85
C TRP A 83 4.18 5.32 7.48
N LEU A 84 3.85 5.31 8.77
CA LEU A 84 3.37 6.51 9.46
C LEU A 84 4.49 7.54 9.59
N VAL A 85 4.21 8.75 9.11
CA VAL A 85 5.09 9.92 9.22
C VAL A 85 4.44 10.89 10.20
N PRO A 86 5.10 11.24 11.32
CA PRO A 86 4.59 12.27 12.23
C PRO A 86 4.36 13.59 11.50
N ALA A 87 3.30 14.31 11.85
CA ALA A 87 3.11 15.68 11.40
C ALA A 87 4.25 16.55 11.96
N ASP A 88 4.94 17.30 11.10
CA ASP A 88 5.97 18.25 11.52
C ASP A 88 5.32 19.36 12.37
N GLU A 89 5.88 19.65 13.57
CA GLU A 89 5.36 20.67 14.51
C GLU A 89 5.50 22.12 14.00
#